data_AF-A0A8T7CXE3-F1
#
_entry.id   AF-A0A8T7CXE3-F1
#
_cell.length_a   1.000
_cell.length_b   1.000
_cell.length_c   1.000
_cell.angle_alpha   90.00
_cell.angle_beta   90.00
_cell.angle_gamma   90.00
#
_symmetry.space_group_name_H-M   'P 1'
#
loop_
_entity.id
_entity.type
_entity.pdbx_description
1 polymer ?
#
loop_
_entity_poly.entity_id
_entity_poly.type
_entity_poly.pdbx_seq_one_letter_code
_entity_poly.pdbx_strand_id
1 'polypeptide(L)'
;MLRILSGLSILLLVALLQGCAGAVVGGAAAGASVVHDRRSAGTVVDDGIIELKAMEKLVSDKELFDQTHISVTSYNNILLLSGEAPTDAL
;
A
#
# COMPACT_ATOMS: atom_id res chain seq x y z
N MET A 1 -6.91 -42.90 -8.17
CA MET A 1 -7.36 -41.57 -8.64
C MET A 1 -8.12 -40.78 -7.57
N LEU A 2 -9.16 -41.34 -6.92
CA LEU A 2 -9.98 -40.60 -5.94
C LEU A 2 -9.21 -40.06 -4.72
N ARG A 3 -8.17 -40.78 -4.26
CA ARG A 3 -7.31 -40.36 -3.13
C ARG A 3 -6.42 -39.14 -3.47
N ILE A 4 -6.01 -39.01 -4.73
CA ILE A 4 -5.15 -37.91 -5.20
C ILE A 4 -6.00 -36.65 -5.41
N LEU A 5 -7.22 -36.82 -5.92
CA LEU A 5 -8.18 -35.73 -6.11
C LEU A 5 -8.62 -35.12 -4.76
N SER A 6 -8.83 -35.95 -3.74
CA SER A 6 -9.12 -35.50 -2.37
C SER A 6 -7.97 -34.67 -1.77
N GLY A 7 -6.73 -35.13 -1.95
CA GLY A 7 -5.55 -34.39 -1.48
C GLY A 7 -5.38 -33.01 -2.16
N LEU A 8 -5.65 -32.93 -3.46
CA LEU A 8 -5.58 -31.68 -4.22
C LEU A 8 -6.65 -30.67 -3.78
N SER A 9 -7.87 -31.14 -3.51
CA SER A 9 -8.94 -30.29 -2.96
C SER A 9 -8.57 -29.70 -1.60
N ILE A 10 -8.02 -30.51 -0.70
CA ILE A 10 -7.61 -30.04 0.64
C ILE A 10 -6.49 -29.00 0.52
N LEU A 11 -5.51 -29.23 -0.35
CA LEU A 11 -4.42 -28.28 -0.58
C LEU A 11 -4.93 -26.93 -1.13
N LEU A 12 -5.89 -26.98 -2.04
CA LEU A 12 -6.51 -25.78 -2.60
C LEU A 12 -7.32 -24.99 -1.55
N LEU A 13 -8.08 -25.67 -0.69
CA LEU A 13 -8.78 -25.03 0.42
C LEU A 13 -7.82 -24.37 1.41
N VAL A 14 -6.72 -25.04 1.75
CA VAL A 14 -5.69 -24.49 2.66
C VAL A 14 -5.05 -23.24 2.06
N ALA A 15 -4.74 -23.24 0.76
CA ALA A 15 -4.17 -22.09 0.06
C ALA A 15 -5.14 -20.90 0.04
N LEU A 16 -6.44 -21.14 -0.17
CA LEU A 16 -7.47 -20.09 -0.16
C LEU A 16 -7.70 -19.51 1.24
N LEU A 17 -7.55 -20.31 2.31
CA LEU A 17 -7.68 -19.83 3.69
C LEU A 17 -6.55 -18.87 4.12
N GLN A 18 -5.33 -19.03 3.59
CA GLN A 18 -4.21 -18.11 3.87
C GLN A 18 -4.48 -16.68 3.34
N GLY A 19 -5.33 -16.52 2.32
CA GLY A 19 -5.73 -15.23 1.78
C GLY A 19 -6.71 -14.44 2.66
N CYS A 20 -7.41 -15.11 3.59
CA CYS A 20 -8.40 -14.46 4.45
C CYS A 20 -7.73 -13.52 5.46
N ALA A 21 -6.56 -13.89 6.01
CA ALA A 21 -5.81 -13.00 6.89
C ALA A 21 -5.34 -11.73 6.17
N GLY A 22 -4.81 -11.85 4.96
CA GLY A 22 -4.41 -10.70 4.14
C GLY A 22 -5.60 -9.83 3.73
N ALA A 23 -6.73 -10.43 3.36
CA ALA A 23 -7.96 -9.72 3.02
C ALA A 23 -8.61 -9.04 4.22
N VAL A 24 -8.56 -9.65 5.41
CA VAL A 24 -9.08 -9.04 6.64
C VAL A 24 -8.16 -7.93 7.12
N VAL A 25 -6.84 -8.12 7.14
CA VAL A 25 -5.91 -7.06 7.57
C VAL A 25 -5.90 -5.91 6.58
N GLY A 26 -5.80 -6.19 5.28
CA GLY A 26 -5.85 -5.17 4.22
C GLY A 26 -7.22 -4.52 4.09
N GLY A 27 -8.29 -5.31 4.11
CA GLY A 27 -9.67 -4.85 3.97
C GLY A 27 -10.22 -4.14 5.21
N ALA A 28 -9.84 -4.55 6.43
CA ALA A 28 -10.22 -3.85 7.65
C ALA A 28 -9.44 -2.55 7.84
N ALA A 29 -8.15 -2.48 7.49
CA ALA A 29 -7.39 -1.23 7.53
C ALA A 29 -7.91 -0.21 6.51
N ALA A 30 -8.20 -0.66 5.28
CA ALA A 30 -8.85 0.17 4.26
C ALA A 30 -10.30 0.53 4.62
N GLY A 31 -11.06 -0.40 5.23
CA GLY A 31 -12.45 -0.16 5.63
C GLY A 31 -12.59 0.78 6.83
N ALA A 32 -11.74 0.63 7.86
CA ALA A 32 -11.78 1.43 9.08
C ALA A 32 -11.36 2.89 8.85
N SER A 33 -10.41 3.13 7.93
CA SER A 33 -10.02 4.48 7.53
C SER A 33 -11.14 5.21 6.78
N VAL A 34 -11.97 4.49 6.02
CA VAL A 34 -13.10 5.05 5.26
C VAL A 34 -14.34 5.30 6.13
N VAL A 35 -14.58 4.49 7.17
CA VAL A 35 -15.79 4.61 8.02
C VAL A 35 -15.94 5.98 8.68
N HIS A 36 -14.83 6.66 8.98
CA HIS A 36 -14.85 7.98 9.62
C HIS A 36 -14.51 9.13 8.67
N ASP A 37 -14.16 8.83 7.42
CA ASP A 37 -13.81 9.86 6.45
C ASP A 37 -15.06 10.31 5.67
N ARG A 38 -15.21 11.64 5.47
CA ARG A 38 -16.22 12.17 4.54
C ARG A 38 -15.84 11.90 3.08
N ARG A 39 -14.58 11.57 2.82
CA ARG A 39 -14.04 11.26 1.50
C ARG A 39 -14.53 9.88 1.06
N SER A 40 -14.67 9.72 -0.25
CA SER A 40 -15.04 8.43 -0.81
C SER A 40 -13.93 7.40 -0.57
N ALA A 41 -14.30 6.12 -0.46
CA ALA A 41 -13.32 5.03 -0.39
C ALA A 41 -12.34 5.06 -1.58
N GLY A 42 -12.82 5.47 -2.76
CA GLY A 42 -11.99 5.64 -3.95
C GLY A 42 -10.91 6.70 -3.76
N THR A 43 -11.25 7.84 -3.15
CA THR A 43 -10.28 8.92 -2.87
C THR A 43 -9.17 8.47 -1.93
N VAL A 44 -9.50 7.68 -0.88
CA VAL A 44 -8.50 7.15 0.05
C VAL A 44 -7.55 6.17 -0.66
N VAL A 45 -8.09 5.32 -1.53
CA VAL A 45 -7.29 4.40 -2.35
C VAL A 45 -6.41 5.16 -3.33
N ASP A 46 -6.97 6.16 -4.02
CA ASP A 46 -6.24 6.99 -4.99
C ASP A 46 -5.10 7.75 -4.30
N ASP A 47 -5.34 8.33 -3.13
CA ASP A 47 -4.31 8.98 -2.31
C ASP A 47 -3.17 8.01 -1.97
N GLY A 48 -3.49 6.79 -1.54
CA GLY A 48 -2.47 5.76 -1.28
C GLY A 48 -1.68 5.33 -2.53
N ILE A 49 -2.33 5.27 -3.70
CA ILE A 49 -1.64 4.99 -4.97
C ILE A 49 -0.69 6.14 -5.34
N ILE A 50 -1.10 7.39 -5.12
CA ILE A 50 -0.26 8.57 -5.36
C ILE A 50 0.98 8.54 -4.45
N GLU A 51 0.79 8.28 -3.16
CA GLU A 51 1.90 8.14 -2.19
C GLU A 51 2.88 7.04 -2.61
N LEU A 52 2.37 5.86 -2.97
CA LEU A 52 3.19 4.74 -3.41
C LEU A 52 4.03 5.08 -4.65
N LYS A 53 3.43 5.72 -5.66
CA LYS A 53 4.14 6.13 -6.88
C LYS A 53 5.20 7.19 -6.61
N ALA A 54 4.91 8.16 -5.74
CA ALA A 54 5.86 9.18 -5.35
C ALA A 54 7.04 8.59 -4.57
N MET A 55 6.76 7.67 -3.64
CA MET A 55 7.79 6.93 -2.91
C MET A 55 8.65 6.07 -3.84
N GLU A 56 8.04 5.35 -4.80
CA GLU A 56 8.78 4.58 -5.80
C GLU A 56 9.73 5.47 -6.60
N LYS A 57 9.27 6.66 -7.00
CA LYS A 57 10.10 7.63 -7.71
C LYS A 57 11.23 8.16 -6.85
N LEU A 58 10.97 8.45 -5.57
CA LEU A 58 11.98 8.90 -4.62
C LEU A 58 13.06 7.83 -4.40
N VAL A 59 12.64 6.58 -4.17
CA VAL A 59 13.56 5.44 -3.95
C VAL A 59 14.35 5.09 -5.22
N SER A 60 13.78 5.33 -6.40
CA SER A 60 14.50 5.12 -7.67
C SER A 60 15.72 6.03 -7.83
N ASP A 61 15.72 7.18 -7.17
CA ASP A 61 16.87 8.08 -7.08
C ASP A 61 17.62 7.82 -5.77
N LYS A 62 18.62 6.94 -5.85
CA LYS A 62 19.37 6.50 -4.67
C LYS A 62 20.14 7.64 -3.99
N GLU A 63 20.63 8.60 -4.77
CA GLU A 63 21.39 9.73 -4.22
C GLU A 63 20.49 10.66 -3.41
N LEU A 64 19.31 10.95 -3.95
CA LEU A 64 18.28 11.72 -3.28
C LEU A 64 17.76 11.00 -2.02
N PHE A 65 17.42 9.71 -2.14
CA PHE A 65 16.83 8.94 -1.05
C PHE A 65 17.80 8.71 0.13
N ASP A 66 19.09 8.50 -0.14
CA ASP A 66 20.07 8.25 0.91
C ASP A 66 20.49 9.53 1.64
N GLN A 67 20.40 10.70 0.99
CA GLN A 67 20.90 11.98 1.54
C GLN A 67 19.79 12.90 2.07
N THR A 68 18.54 12.69 1.65
CA THR A 68 17.40 13.53 2.06
C THR A 68 16.44 12.74 2.93
N HIS A 69 15.69 13.46 3.78
CA HIS A 69 14.58 12.88 4.52
C HIS A 69 13.27 13.52 4.07
N ILE A 70 12.71 12.99 2.99
CA ILE A 70 11.45 13.48 2.40
C ILE A 70 10.29 12.58 2.83
N SER A 71 9.32 13.19 3.50
CA SER A 71 8.00 12.63 3.81
C SER A 71 7.02 12.92 2.69
N VAL A 72 6.29 11.88 2.28
CA VAL A 72 5.31 11.90 1.20
C VAL A 72 3.94 11.70 1.81
N THR A 73 3.00 12.61 1.57
CA THR A 73 1.62 12.49 2.05
C THR A 73 0.64 13.01 1.00
N SER A 74 -0.41 12.25 0.69
CA SER A 74 -1.48 12.64 -0.23
C SER A 74 -2.79 12.84 0.50
N TYR A 75 -3.51 13.90 0.12
CA TYR A 75 -4.84 14.16 0.62
C TYR A 75 -5.70 14.79 -0.49
N ASN A 76 -6.82 14.15 -0.82
CA ASN A 76 -7.73 14.62 -1.89
C ASN A 76 -6.99 14.86 -3.21
N ASN A 77 -6.17 13.90 -3.60
CA ASN A 77 -5.38 13.93 -4.83
C ASN A 77 -4.34 15.07 -4.89
N ILE A 78 -4.03 15.71 -3.75
CA ILE A 78 -2.97 16.70 -3.61
C ILE A 78 -1.82 16.06 -2.84
N LEU A 79 -0.65 16.03 -3.47
CA LEU A 79 0.58 15.52 -2.88
C LEU A 79 1.33 16.64 -2.16
N LEU A 80 1.60 16.43 -0.88
CA LEU A 80 2.52 17.23 -0.08
C LEU A 80 3.82 16.47 0.09
N LEU A 81 4.91 17.10 -0.34
CA LEU A 81 6.27 16.68 -0.05
C LEU A 81 6.83 17.63 1.01
N SER A 82 7.37 17.07 2.08
CA SER A 82 7.98 17.84 3.16
C SER A 82 9.23 17.11 3.65
N GLY A 83 10.23 17.83 4.16
CA GLY A 83 11.46 17.18 4.55
C GLY A 83 12.63 18.13 4.69
N GLU A 84 13.81 17.51 4.75
CA GLU A 84 15.10 18.20 4.82
C GLU A 84 16.08 17.61 3.80
N ALA A 85 16.90 18.50 3.24
CA ALA A 85 17.99 18.19 2.32
C ALA A 85 19.25 18.94 2.78
N PRO A 86 20.44 18.37 2.60
CA PRO A 86 21.68 18.98 3.06
C PRO A 86 22.10 20.19 2.19
N THR A 87 21.57 20.32 0.97
CA THR A 87 21.85 21.41 0.04
C THR A 87 20.65 21.69 -0.85
N ASP A 88 20.52 22.91 -1.38
CA ASP A 88 19.45 23.30 -2.33
C ASP A 88 19.44 22.52 -3.66
N ALA A 89 20.55 21.83 -3.99
CA ALA A 89 20.70 21.07 -5.23
C ALA A 89 20.20 19.62 -5.11
N LEU A 90 19.88 19.17 -3.90
CA LEU A 90 19.35 17.85 -3.56
C LEU A 90 17.89 18.02 -3.12
#